data_AF-G4HHG5-F1
#
_entry.id   AF-G4HHG5-F1
#
_cell.length_a   1.000
_cell.length_b   1.000
_cell.length_c   1.000
_cell.angle_alpha   90.00
_cell.angle_beta   90.00
_cell.angle_gamma   90.00
#
_symmetry.space_group_name_H-M   'P 1'
#
loop_
_entity.id
_entity.type
_entity.pdbx_description
1 polymer ?
#
loop_
_entity_poly.entity_id
_entity_poly.type
_entity_poly.pdbx_seq_one_letter_code
_entity_poly.pdbx_strand_id
1 'polypeptide(L)'
;MPYYIWLVVSALLSLYGVITYWPNYSPDDEMVLFNDVATAIFFTPSFFILFLSMILQAAILGLKRYRAFRRVLYILIYPANVALFYVITMNLMPISTIIILVLAGSVVAVLHYFLSYLFKN
;
A
#
# COMPACT_ATOMS: atom_id res chain seq x y z
N MET A 1 -8.98 -16.35 -15.52
CA MET A 1 -9.25 -15.07 -16.22
C MET A 1 -9.66 -13.96 -15.25
N PRO A 2 -10.67 -14.11 -14.36
CA PRO A 2 -11.09 -13.04 -13.44
C PRO A 2 -9.98 -12.59 -12.47
N TYR A 3 -9.15 -13.52 -11.97
CA TYR A 3 -7.98 -13.20 -11.13
C TYR A 3 -7.01 -12.19 -11.76
N TYR A 4 -6.65 -12.37 -13.03
CA TYR A 4 -5.70 -11.48 -13.70
C TYR A 4 -6.30 -10.10 -13.96
N ILE A 5 -7.59 -10.03 -14.29
CA ILE A 5 -8.31 -8.77 -14.46
C ILE A 5 -8.38 -8.03 -13.11
N TRP A 6 -8.74 -8.73 -12.03
CA TRP A 6 -8.73 -8.19 -10.67
C TRP A 6 -7.38 -7.59 -10.31
N LEU A 7 -6.28 -8.32 -10.53
CA LEU A 7 -4.94 -7.83 -10.24
C LEU A 7 -4.58 -6.58 -11.07
N VAL A 8 -4.85 -6.59 -12.37
CA VAL A 8 -4.53 -5.42 -13.22
C VAL A 8 -5.34 -4.20 -12.78
N VAL A 9 -6.64 -4.35 -12.53
CA VAL A 9 -7.50 -3.27 -12.06
C VAL A 9 -7.04 -2.74 -10.70
N SER A 10 -6.75 -3.63 -9.75
CA SER A 10 -6.24 -3.24 -8.43
C SER A 10 -4.89 -2.53 -8.51
N ALA A 11 -3.97 -2.96 -9.37
CA ALA A 11 -2.71 -2.24 -9.60
C ALA A 11 -2.96 -0.84 -10.16
N LEU A 12 -3.82 -0.71 -11.19
CA LEU A 12 -4.12 0.58 -11.80
C LEU A 12 -4.80 1.54 -10.82
N LEU A 13 -5.79 1.07 -10.06
CA LEU A 13 -6.47 1.87 -9.05
C LEU A 13 -5.52 2.29 -7.91
N SER A 14 -4.67 1.36 -7.45
CA SER A 14 -3.71 1.68 -6.40
C SER A 14 -2.64 2.67 -6.89
N LEU A 15 -2.16 2.50 -8.12
CA LEU A 15 -1.21 3.44 -8.72
C LEU A 15 -1.84 4.82 -8.90
N TYR A 16 -3.08 4.87 -9.41
CA TYR A 16 -3.85 6.11 -9.52
C TYR A 16 -4.02 6.80 -8.17
N GLY A 17 -4.37 6.04 -7.12
CA GLY A 17 -4.54 6.57 -5.77
C GLY A 17 -3.25 7.13 -5.18
N VAL A 18 -2.13 6.43 -5.38
CA VAL A 18 -0.81 6.90 -4.91
C VAL A 18 -0.38 8.17 -5.64
N ILE A 19 -0.55 8.24 -6.97
CA ILE A 19 -0.12 9.40 -7.76
C ILE A 19 -1.01 10.62 -7.49
N THR A 20 -2.33 10.42 -7.50
CA THR A 20 -3.31 11.51 -7.40
C THR A 20 -3.37 12.11 -5.99
N TYR A 21 -3.28 11.26 -4.96
CA TYR A 21 -3.40 11.68 -3.57
C TYR A 21 -2.05 11.65 -2.85
N TRP A 22 -0.96 11.83 -3.59
CA TRP A 22 0.37 11.91 -2.99
C TRP A 22 0.39 13.02 -1.93
N PRO A 23 0.85 12.74 -0.70
CA PRO A 23 0.85 13.74 0.35
C PRO A 23 1.92 14.78 0.04
N ASN A 24 1.46 15.94 -0.42
CA ASN A 24 2.30 17.11 -0.69
C ASN A 24 1.57 18.35 -0.19
N TYR A 25 1.58 18.53 1.13
CA TYR A 25 0.94 19.68 1.72
C TYR A 25 1.96 20.68 2.29
N SER A 26 1.81 21.93 1.85
CA SER A 26 2.62 23.07 2.30
C SER A 26 2.02 23.65 3.58
N PRO A 27 2.83 24.26 4.47
CA PRO A 27 2.31 25.07 5.56
C PRO A 27 1.34 26.17 5.10
N ASP A 28 1.42 26.58 3.83
CA ASP A 28 0.58 27.60 3.21
C ASP A 28 -0.75 27.06 2.65
N ASP A 29 -1.01 25.75 2.73
CA ASP A 29 -2.22 25.16 2.15
C ASP A 29 -3.47 25.57 2.95
N GLU A 30 -4.41 26.21 2.26
CA GLU A 30 -5.67 26.68 2.85
C GLU A 30 -6.57 25.54 3.37
N MET A 31 -6.33 24.28 2.98
CA MET A 31 -7.15 23.11 3.32
C MET A 31 -6.35 21.89 3.80
N VAL A 32 -5.44 22.07 4.76
CA VAL A 32 -4.63 20.98 5.37
C VAL A 32 -5.50 19.78 5.79
N LEU A 33 -6.65 20.02 6.41
CA LEU A 33 -7.56 18.95 6.87
C LEU A 33 -8.09 18.08 5.70
N PHE A 34 -8.33 18.67 4.53
CA PHE A 34 -8.79 17.91 3.36
C PHE A 34 -7.66 17.03 2.80
N ASN A 35 -6.43 17.55 2.78
CA ASN A 35 -5.24 16.79 2.38
C ASN A 35 -5.00 15.61 3.34
N ASP A 36 -5.21 15.78 4.64
CA ASP A 36 -5.12 14.70 5.62
C ASP A 36 -6.17 13.62 5.38
N VAL A 37 -7.43 14.01 5.16
CA VAL A 37 -8.53 13.07 4.89
C VAL A 37 -8.29 12.32 3.58
N ALA A 38 -7.86 13.00 2.52
CA ALA A 38 -7.54 12.37 1.25
C ALA A 38 -6.36 11.39 1.38
N THR A 39 -5.34 11.75 2.17
CA THR A 39 -4.19 10.89 2.47
C THR A 39 -4.64 9.65 3.25
N ALA A 40 -5.54 9.80 4.21
CA ALA A 40 -6.04 8.71 5.02
C ALA A 40 -6.95 7.74 4.22
N ILE A 41 -7.86 8.28 3.40
CA ILE A 41 -8.91 7.51 2.73
C ILE A 41 -8.43 6.91 1.40
N PHE A 42 -7.63 7.65 0.63
CA PHE A 42 -7.25 7.22 -0.72
C PHE A 42 -5.79 6.80 -0.80
N PHE A 43 -4.86 7.66 -0.37
CA PHE A 43 -3.43 7.38 -0.50
C PHE A 43 -3.02 6.16 0.31
N THR A 44 -3.34 6.14 1.61
CA THR A 44 -2.88 5.09 2.53
C THR A 44 -3.34 3.70 2.10
N PRO A 45 -4.63 3.45 1.79
CA PRO A 45 -5.06 2.15 1.29
C PRO A 45 -4.40 1.77 -0.04
N SER A 46 -4.31 2.73 -0.97
CA SER A 46 -3.71 2.50 -2.29
C SER A 46 -2.23 2.15 -2.18
N PHE A 47 -1.48 2.88 -1.36
CA PHE A 47 -0.07 2.64 -1.09
C PHE A 47 0.14 1.23 -0.52
N PHE A 48 -0.60 0.88 0.54
CA PHE A 48 -0.46 -0.43 1.16
C PHE A 48 -0.89 -1.57 0.23
N ILE A 49 -1.95 -1.42 -0.56
CA ILE A 49 -2.33 -2.45 -1.56
C ILE A 49 -1.22 -2.61 -2.60
N LEU A 50 -0.69 -1.51 -3.14
CA LEU A 50 0.34 -1.54 -4.18
C LEU A 50 1.60 -2.26 -3.71
N PHE A 51 2.13 -1.89 -2.55
CA PHE A 51 3.42 -2.39 -2.08
C PHE A 51 3.32 -3.70 -1.29
N LEU A 52 2.31 -3.85 -0.43
CA LEU A 52 2.18 -5.02 0.42
C LEU A 52 1.40 -6.17 -0.25
N SER A 53 0.52 -5.88 -1.21
CA SER A 53 -0.22 -6.89 -1.95
C SER A 53 0.34 -7.12 -3.35
N MET A 54 0.41 -6.08 -4.19
CA MET A 54 0.69 -6.24 -5.61
C MET A 54 2.16 -6.52 -5.90
N ILE A 55 3.08 -5.70 -5.39
CA ILE A 55 4.51 -5.89 -5.56
C ILE A 55 4.96 -7.21 -4.94
N LEU A 56 4.42 -7.55 -3.76
CA LEU A 56 4.66 -8.86 -3.14
C LEU A 56 4.24 -10.01 -4.05
N GLN A 57 3.01 -9.99 -4.60
CA GLN A 57 2.52 -11.03 -5.52
C GLN A 57 3.37 -11.12 -6.80
N ALA A 58 3.75 -9.98 -7.39
CA ALA A 58 4.61 -9.94 -8.57
C ALA A 58 6.00 -10.54 -8.29
N ALA A 59 6.62 -10.15 -7.17
CA ALA A 59 7.92 -10.67 -6.76
C ALA A 59 7.87 -12.18 -6.43
N ILE A 60 6.80 -12.67 -5.83
CA ILE A 60 6.58 -14.12 -5.60
C ILE A 60 6.51 -14.89 -6.92
N LEU A 61 5.81 -14.35 -7.92
CA LEU A 61 5.69 -14.97 -9.25
C LEU A 61 7.05 -15.01 -9.96
N GLY A 62 7.81 -13.93 -9.90
CA GLY A 62 9.17 -13.86 -10.48
C GLY A 62 10.17 -14.79 -9.78
N LEU A 63 10.06 -14.95 -8.46
CA LEU A 63 10.96 -15.78 -7.64
C LEU A 63 10.48 -17.23 -7.46
N LYS A 64 9.61 -17.74 -8.34
CA LYS A 64 9.06 -19.11 -8.26
C LYS A 64 10.12 -20.20 -8.03
N ARG A 65 11.32 -20.03 -8.59
CA ARG A 65 12.44 -20.99 -8.52
C ARG A 65 13.18 -20.97 -7.17
N TYR A 66 13.08 -19.91 -6.38
CA TYR A 66 13.89 -19.69 -5.17
C TYR A 66 13.03 -19.69 -3.89
N ARG A 67 12.64 -20.89 -3.42
CA ARG A 67 11.72 -21.06 -2.27
C ARG A 67 12.19 -20.38 -0.98
N ALA A 68 13.50 -20.40 -0.68
CA ALA A 68 14.05 -19.76 0.52
C ALA A 68 13.88 -18.24 0.48
N PHE A 69 14.20 -17.61 -0.66
CA PHE A 69 14.03 -16.18 -0.88
C PHE A 69 12.58 -15.71 -0.77
N ARG A 70 11.62 -16.53 -1.22
CA ARG A 70 10.20 -16.20 -1.10
C ARG A 70 9.77 -16.01 0.35
N ARG A 71 10.23 -16.85 1.28
CA ARG A 71 9.87 -16.74 2.71
C ARG A 71 10.44 -15.46 3.33
N VAL A 72 11.69 -15.15 3.02
CA VAL A 72 12.36 -13.93 3.47
C VAL A 72 11.62 -12.69 2.95
N LEU A 73 11.20 -12.71 1.69
CA LEU A 73 10.46 -11.61 1.09
C LEU A 73 9.15 -11.29 1.82
N TYR A 74 8.38 -12.29 2.24
CA TYR A 74 7.15 -12.08 3.02
C TYR A 74 7.41 -11.34 4.33
N ILE A 75 8.55 -11.62 4.98
CA ILE A 75 8.90 -11.02 6.26
C ILE A 75 9.43 -9.60 6.06
N LEU A 76 10.26 -9.38 5.02
CA LEU A 76 10.93 -8.10 4.82
C LEU A 76 10.07 -7.05 4.14
N ILE A 77 9.09 -7.45 3.33
CA ILE A 77 8.30 -6.47 2.56
C ILE A 77 7.42 -5.58 3.44
N TYR A 78 6.91 -6.13 4.54
CA TYR A 78 6.10 -5.38 5.49
C TYR A 78 6.89 -4.25 6.18
N PRO A 79 8.02 -4.50 6.88
CA PRO A 79 8.80 -3.44 7.50
C PRO A 79 9.37 -2.49 6.45
N ALA A 80 9.74 -2.95 5.26
CA ALA A 80 10.16 -2.06 4.17
C ALA A 80 9.04 -1.11 3.72
N ASN A 81 7.81 -1.62 3.59
CA ASN A 81 6.64 -0.81 3.24
C ASN A 81 6.31 0.22 4.33
N VAL A 82 6.32 -0.19 5.59
CA VAL A 82 6.10 0.71 6.74
C VAL A 82 7.19 1.78 6.81
N ALA A 83 8.46 1.41 6.62
CA ALA A 83 9.56 2.35 6.60
C ALA A 83 9.41 3.36 5.45
N LEU A 84 9.04 2.91 4.25
CA LEU A 84 8.80 3.79 3.11
C LEU A 84 7.63 4.75 3.38
N PHE A 85 6.52 4.25 3.91
CA PHE A 85 5.37 5.09 4.29
C PHE A 85 5.75 6.12 5.35
N TYR A 86 6.53 5.72 6.36
CA TYR A 86 7.02 6.62 7.40
C TYR A 86 7.90 7.72 6.81
N VAL A 87 8.85 7.40 5.93
CA VAL A 87 9.71 8.40 5.27
C VAL A 87 8.88 9.43 4.49
N ILE A 88 7.81 9.00 3.84
CA ILE A 88 6.91 9.89 3.09
C ILE A 88 6.14 10.82 4.05
N THR A 89 5.74 10.33 5.23
CA THR A 89 4.75 11.00 6.09
C THR A 89 5.33 11.64 7.35
N MET A 90 6.58 11.33 7.74
CA MET A 90 7.17 11.71 9.03
C MET A 90 7.25 13.23 9.26
N ASN A 91 7.43 14.01 8.20
CA ASN A 91 7.49 15.47 8.28
C ASN A 91 6.13 16.14 8.06
N LEU A 92 5.12 15.33 7.70
CA LEU A 92 3.83 15.81 7.26
C LEU A 92 2.77 15.63 8.35
N MET A 93 2.89 14.64 9.21
CA MET A 93 1.86 14.34 10.22
C MET A 93 2.45 13.82 11.53
N PRO A 94 1.73 13.99 12.65
CA PRO A 94 2.17 13.46 13.94
C PRO A 94 2.36 11.94 13.91
N ILE A 95 3.32 11.44 14.68
CA ILE A 95 3.64 10.01 14.72
C ILE A 95 2.45 9.13 15.12
N SER A 96 1.55 9.63 15.97
CA SER A 96 0.32 8.94 16.36
C SER A 96 -0.60 8.69 15.15
N THR A 97 -0.77 9.69 14.29
CA THR A 97 -1.55 9.58 13.05
C THR A 97 -0.91 8.58 12.10
N ILE A 98 0.42 8.63 11.93
CA ILE A 98 1.15 7.67 11.08
C ILE A 98 0.90 6.24 11.55
N ILE A 99 0.99 5.99 12.86
CA ILE A 99 0.75 4.65 13.43
C ILE A 99 -0.68 4.17 13.10
N ILE A 100 -1.69 5.02 13.28
CA ILE A 100 -3.09 4.67 12.97
C ILE A 100 -3.25 4.35 11.47
N LEU A 101 -2.67 5.17 10.59
CA LEU A 101 -2.73 4.98 9.14
C LEU A 101 -2.00 3.70 8.71
N VAL A 102 -0.84 3.41 9.29
CA VAL A 102 -0.12 2.16 9.02
C VAL A 102 -0.98 0.95 9.37
N LEU A 103 -1.63 0.96 10.55
CA LEU A 103 -2.52 -0.13 10.96
C LEU A 103 -3.72 -0.27 10.01
N ALA A 104 -4.39 0.83 9.68
CA ALA A 104 -5.53 0.84 8.78
C ALA A 104 -5.16 0.36 7.37
N GLY A 105 -4.08 0.91 6.78
CA GLY A 105 -3.57 0.51 5.48
C GLY A 105 -3.16 -0.96 5.43
N SER A 106 -2.54 -1.47 6.50
CA SER A 106 -2.16 -2.87 6.62
C SER A 106 -3.39 -3.80 6.61
N VAL A 107 -4.43 -3.45 7.36
CA VAL A 107 -5.70 -4.22 7.35
C VAL A 107 -6.28 -4.26 5.94
N VAL A 108 -6.34 -3.11 5.25
CA VAL A 108 -6.89 -3.05 3.88
C VAL A 108 -6.05 -3.89 2.90
N ALA A 109 -4.72 -3.81 2.96
CA ALA A 109 -3.87 -4.59 2.08
C ALA A 109 -3.97 -6.10 2.34
N VAL A 110 -4.13 -6.51 3.61
CA VAL A 110 -4.38 -7.91 3.98
C VAL A 110 -5.74 -8.37 3.43
N LEU A 111 -6.79 -7.58 3.59
CA LEU A 111 -8.11 -7.89 3.00
C LEU A 111 -8.03 -8.02 1.47
N HIS A 112 -7.34 -7.10 0.80
CA HIS A 112 -7.10 -7.17 -0.64
C HIS A 112 -6.33 -8.45 -1.02
N TYR A 113 -5.31 -8.82 -0.25
CA TYR A 113 -4.57 -10.06 -0.49
C TYR A 113 -5.47 -11.30 -0.34
N PHE A 114 -6.32 -11.37 0.69
CA PHE A 114 -7.28 -12.45 0.86
C PHE A 114 -8.29 -12.53 -0.29
N LEU A 115 -8.86 -11.40 -0.73
CA LEU A 115 -9.74 -11.36 -1.90
C LEU A 115 -9.03 -11.83 -3.17
N SER A 116 -7.77 -11.42 -3.36
CA SER A 116 -6.95 -11.86 -4.49
C SER A 116 -6.72 -13.38 -4.46
N TYR A 117 -6.53 -13.96 -3.27
CA TYR A 117 -6.42 -15.41 -3.11
C TYR A 117 -7.73 -16.13 -3.42
N LEU A 118 -8.87 -15.59 -3.00
CA LEU A 118 -10.20 -16.15 -3.32
C LEU A 118 -10.48 -16.16 -4.82
N PHE A 119 -10.17 -15.08 -5.55
CA PHE A 119 -10.38 -15.04 -7.01
C PHE A 119 -9.46 -15.94 -7.81
N LYS A 120 -8.36 -16.40 -7.20
CA LYS A 120 -7.40 -17.30 -7.84
C LYS A 120 -7.87 -18.76 -7.80
N ASN A 121 -8.55 -19.16 -6.72
CA ASN A 121 -9.08 -20.51 -6.52
C ASN A 121 -10.44 -20.67 -7.20
#